data_AF-A0A212CPE9-F1
#
_entry.id   AF-A0A212CPE9-F1
#
_cell.length_a   1.000
_cell.length_b   1.000
_cell.length_c   1.000
_cell.angle_alpha   90.00
_cell.angle_beta   90.00
_cell.angle_gamma   90.00
#
_symmetry.space_group_name_H-M   'P 1'
#
loop_
_entity.id
_entity.type
_entity.pdbx_description
1 polymer ?
#
loop_
_entity_poly.entity_id
_entity_poly.type
_entity_poly.pdbx_seq_one_letter_code
_entity_poly.pdbx_strand_id
1 'polypeptide(L)'
;LDCDPVLVFPKPARMETNYLKRCFGNHLAQALAEVAMVQPSDPIEYLAHWLYHYRKMAKAKEKDRQEKIQLQREYENSLKETRMAEMLKQEEREIQQQCEKYHHQLGRRNSAVGTNPHPM
;
A
#
# COMPACT_ATOMS: atom_id res chain seq x y z
N LEU A 1 10.44 66.73 17.16
CA LEU A 1 9.30 65.84 16.83
C LEU A 1 9.79 64.97 15.68
N ASP A 2 10.61 63.97 15.98
CA ASP A 2 11.07 63.01 14.96
C ASP A 2 10.12 61.82 14.98
N CYS A 3 9.46 61.63 13.84
CA CYS A 3 8.47 60.59 13.61
C CYS A 3 9.12 59.20 13.60
N ASP A 4 8.36 58.23 14.13
CA ASP A 4 8.70 56.82 14.32
C ASP A 4 9.38 56.15 13.12
N PRO A 5 10.36 55.26 13.35
CA PRO A 5 10.92 54.42 12.31
C PRO A 5 9.91 53.34 11.96
N VAL A 6 9.49 53.36 10.70
CA VAL A 6 8.78 52.33 9.95
C VAL A 6 9.08 50.93 10.51
N LEU A 7 8.01 50.18 10.81
CA LEU A 7 8.03 48.76 11.13
C LEU A 7 8.79 47.97 10.05
N VAL A 8 10.10 47.83 10.21
CA VAL A 8 10.92 46.93 9.40
C VAL A 8 10.59 45.52 9.88
N PHE A 9 9.65 44.87 9.20
CA PHE A 9 9.37 43.45 9.42
C PHE A 9 10.67 42.67 9.24
N PRO A 10 11.16 41.95 10.28
CA PRO A 10 12.38 41.17 10.17
C PRO A 10 12.21 40.17 9.02
N LYS A 11 13.18 40.12 8.10
CA LYS A 11 13.18 39.15 7.00
C LYS A 11 12.98 37.76 7.61
N PRO A 12 11.92 37.03 7.25
CA PRO A 12 11.70 35.70 7.79
C PRO A 12 12.93 34.85 7.49
N ALA A 13 13.50 34.22 8.53
CA ALA A 13 14.57 33.26 8.33
C ALA A 13 14.10 32.24 7.27
N ARG A 14 14.94 31.95 6.26
CA ARG A 14 14.57 31.13 5.09
C ARG A 14 13.93 29.78 5.46
N MET A 15 14.22 29.25 6.64
CA MET A 15 13.62 28.02 7.19
C MET A 15 12.11 28.16 7.44
N GLU A 16 11.66 29.26 8.05
CA GLU A 16 10.25 29.46 8.42
C GLU A 16 9.36 29.59 7.18
N THR A 17 9.83 30.32 6.16
CA THR A 17 9.07 30.49 4.91
C THR A 17 8.94 29.20 4.13
N ASN A 18 10.00 28.38 4.08
CA ASN A 18 9.94 27.07 3.43
C ASN A 18 9.02 26.10 4.18
N TYR A 19 9.06 26.12 5.51
CA TYR A 19 8.18 25.30 6.33
C TYR A 19 6.71 25.67 6.12
N LEU A 20 6.38 26.96 6.21
CA LEU A 20 5.02 27.45 5.99
C LEU A 20 4.52 27.14 4.58
N LYS A 21 5.35 27.33 3.55
CA LYS A 21 5.00 26.97 2.17
C LYS A 21 4.72 25.46 2.03
N ARG A 22 5.55 24.60 2.64
CA ARG A 22 5.38 23.15 2.53
C ARG A 22 4.15 22.64 3.28
N CYS A 23 3.89 23.15 4.48
CA CYS A 23 2.81 22.67 5.34
C CYS A 23 1.45 23.31 5.02
N PHE A 24 1.45 24.62 4.75
CA PHE A 24 0.24 25.42 4.60
C PHE A 24 0.07 26.03 3.22
N GLY A 25 1.09 26.04 2.37
CA GLY A 25 1.05 26.75 1.08
C GLY A 25 -0.14 26.35 0.21
N ASN A 26 -0.31 25.06 -0.05
CA ASN A 26 -1.39 24.57 -0.90
C ASN A 26 -2.78 24.79 -0.27
N HIS A 27 -2.93 24.43 1.01
CA HIS A 27 -4.20 24.52 1.72
C HIS A 27 -4.66 25.96 1.90
N LEU A 28 -3.73 26.85 2.25
CA LEU A 28 -4.01 28.26 2.41
C LEU A 28 -4.33 28.91 1.06
N ALA A 29 -3.64 28.54 -0.02
CA ALA A 29 -3.97 29.03 -1.36
C ALA A 29 -5.38 28.61 -1.80
N GLN A 30 -5.76 27.36 -1.57
CA GLN A 30 -7.11 26.87 -1.88
C GLN A 30 -8.17 27.57 -1.04
N ALA A 31 -7.96 27.69 0.26
CA ALA A 31 -8.89 28.36 1.16
C ALA A 31 -9.06 29.85 0.82
N LEU A 32 -7.96 30.54 0.51
CA LEU A 32 -8.00 31.95 0.10
C LEU A 32 -8.68 32.13 -1.26
N ALA A 33 -8.50 31.20 -2.20
CA ALA A 33 -9.24 31.21 -3.47
C ALA A 33 -10.75 31.07 -3.22
N GLU A 34 -11.15 30.19 -2.31
CA GLU A 34 -12.56 30.02 -1.95
C GLU A 34 -13.14 31.25 -1.24
N VAL A 35 -12.41 31.83 -0.29
CA VAL A 35 -12.80 33.09 0.37
C VAL A 35 -12.95 34.22 -0.65
N ALA A 36 -12.04 34.32 -1.62
CA ALA A 36 -12.12 35.33 -2.69
C ALA A 36 -13.33 35.13 -3.61
N MET A 37 -13.77 33.88 -3.82
CA MET A 37 -14.96 33.56 -4.60
C MET A 37 -16.26 33.79 -3.83
N VAL A 38 -16.32 33.37 -2.57
CA VAL A 38 -17.54 33.42 -1.73
C VAL A 38 -17.76 34.82 -1.14
N GLN A 39 -16.69 35.58 -0.91
CA GLN A 39 -16.70 36.88 -0.24
C GLN A 39 -17.59 36.89 1.03
N PRO A 40 -17.30 36.01 2.01
CA PRO A 40 -18.06 35.96 3.24
C PRO A 40 -17.96 37.29 4.01
N SER A 41 -19.01 37.65 4.75
CA SER A 41 -19.02 38.86 5.57
C SER A 41 -17.94 38.86 6.65
N ASP A 42 -17.52 37.67 7.13
CA ASP A 42 -16.34 37.48 7.96
C ASP A 42 -15.36 36.48 7.32
N PRO A 43 -14.34 36.96 6.59
CA PRO A 43 -13.38 36.11 5.91
C PRO A 43 -12.39 35.41 6.85
N ILE A 44 -12.16 35.94 8.05
CA ILE A 44 -11.25 35.31 9.03
C ILE A 44 -11.94 34.09 9.64
N GLU A 45 -13.20 34.26 10.06
CA GLU A 45 -14.01 33.17 10.63
C GLU A 45 -14.25 32.06 9.59
N TYR A 46 -14.57 32.42 8.35
CA TYR A 46 -14.74 31.45 7.26
C TYR A 46 -13.47 30.62 7.04
N LEU A 47 -12.31 31.29 6.99
CA LEU A 47 -11.03 30.63 6.79
C LEU A 47 -10.70 29.67 7.93
N ALA A 48 -10.99 30.04 9.18
CA ALA A 48 -10.79 29.18 10.34
C ALA A 48 -11.64 27.90 10.24
N HIS A 49 -12.92 28.04 9.91
CA HIS A 49 -13.82 26.90 9.67
C HIS A 49 -13.36 26.00 8.52
N TRP A 50 -12.92 26.61 7.41
CA TRP A 50 -12.41 25.87 6.26
C TRP A 50 -11.19 25.02 6.63
N LEU A 51 -10.21 25.60 7.33
CA LEU A 51 -9.00 24.90 7.76
C LEU A 51 -9.30 23.78 8.76
N TYR A 52 -10.24 24.00 9.68
CA TYR A 52 -10.67 22.97 10.63
C TYR A 52 -11.32 21.77 9.91
N HIS A 53 -12.23 22.05 8.98
CA HIS A 53 -12.89 21.02 8.19
C HIS A 53 -11.90 20.26 7.30
N TYR A 54 -10.98 20.99 6.65
CA TYR A 54 -9.94 20.42 5.80
C TYR A 54 -9.11 19.36 6.54
N ARG A 55 -8.69 19.64 7.78
CA ARG A 55 -7.90 18.68 8.58
C ARG A 55 -8.64 17.36 8.81
N LYS A 56 -9.97 17.42 9.03
CA LYS A 56 -10.81 16.24 9.22
C LYS A 56 -10.89 15.42 7.93
N MET A 57 -11.11 16.09 6.80
CA MET A 57 -11.19 15.46 5.48
C MET A 57 -9.84 14.87 5.02
N ALA A 58 -8.74 15.59 5.26
CA ALA A 58 -7.40 15.13 4.90
C ALA A 58 -7.00 13.83 5.62
N LYS A 59 -7.34 13.72 6.91
CA LYS A 59 -7.12 12.48 7.68
C LYS A 59 -7.92 11.30 7.13
N ALA A 60 -9.19 11.53 6.78
CA ALA A 60 -10.02 10.49 6.18
C ALA A 60 -9.46 10.03 4.83
N LYS A 61 -9.10 10.98 3.95
CA LYS A 61 -8.54 10.69 2.63
C LYS A 61 -7.20 9.93 2.72
N GLU A 62 -6.35 10.27 3.68
CA GLU A 62 -5.10 9.53 3.90
C GLU A 62 -5.36 8.11 4.42
N LYS A 63 -6.34 7.92 5.31
CA LYS A 63 -6.76 6.58 5.76
C LYS A 63 -7.26 5.74 4.58
N ASP A 64 -8.14 6.29 3.75
CA ASP A 64 -8.66 5.60 2.56
C ASP A 64 -7.53 5.22 1.59
N ARG A 65 -6.53 6.11 1.41
CA ARG A 65 -5.35 5.83 0.59
C ARG A 65 -4.53 4.67 1.15
N GLN A 66 -4.32 4.65 2.47
CA GLN A 66 -3.59 3.57 3.15
C GLN A 66 -4.33 2.23 3.05
N GLU A 67 -5.65 2.24 3.26
CA GLU A 67 -6.49 1.04 3.11
C GLU A 67 -6.43 0.49 1.68
N LYS A 68 -6.50 1.35 0.66
CA LYS A 68 -6.37 0.93 -0.73
C LYS A 68 -5.02 0.30 -1.05
N ILE A 69 -3.93 0.86 -0.51
CA ILE A 69 -2.59 0.28 -0.65
C ILE A 69 -2.50 -1.09 0.03
N GLN A 70 -3.10 -1.22 1.22
CA GLN A 70 -3.11 -2.47 1.95
C GLN A 70 -3.90 -3.56 1.22
N LEU A 71 -5.11 -3.25 0.74
CA LEU A 71 -5.93 -4.16 -0.05
C LEU A 71 -5.23 -4.63 -1.33
N GLN A 72 -4.54 -3.72 -2.03
CA GLN A 72 -3.78 -4.07 -3.23
C GLN A 72 -2.65 -5.06 -2.90
N ARG A 73 -1.93 -4.82 -1.80
CA ARG A 73 -0.86 -5.72 -1.33
C ARG A 73 -1.40 -7.10 -0.97
N GLU A 74 -2.53 -7.17 -0.27
CA GLU A 74 -3.16 -8.43 0.12
C GLU A 74 -3.62 -9.23 -1.10
N TYR A 75 -4.19 -8.55 -2.10
CA TYR A 75 -4.56 -9.16 -3.37
C TYR A 75 -3.35 -9.76 -4.10
N GLU A 76 -2.25 -9.01 -4.19
CA GLU A 76 -1.00 -9.49 -4.82
C GLU A 76 -0.39 -10.69 -4.07
N ASN A 77 -0.43 -10.66 -2.74
CA ASN A 77 0.02 -11.78 -1.91
C ASN A 77 -0.84 -13.02 -2.13
N SER A 78 -2.16 -12.89 -2.12
CA SER A 78 -3.09 -14.00 -2.37
C SER A 78 -2.89 -14.62 -3.75
N LEU A 79 -2.64 -13.79 -4.77
CA LEU A 79 -2.32 -14.28 -6.11
C LEU A 79 -1.00 -15.06 -6.13
N LYS A 80 0.02 -14.60 -5.40
CA LYS A 80 1.29 -15.29 -5.28
C LYS A 80 1.14 -16.63 -4.55
N GLU A 81 0.40 -16.65 -3.44
CA GLU A 81 0.11 -17.87 -2.67
C GLU A 81 -0.63 -18.90 -3.52
N THR A 82 -1.64 -18.47 -4.29
CA THR A 82 -2.37 -19.36 -5.21
C THR A 82 -1.44 -19.99 -6.23
N ARG A 83 -0.56 -19.21 -6.87
CA ARG A 83 0.43 -19.74 -7.84
C ARG A 83 1.40 -20.72 -7.19
N MET A 84 1.89 -20.42 -5.99
CA MET A 84 2.78 -21.32 -5.25
C MET A 84 2.06 -22.64 -4.88
N ALA A 85 0.80 -22.57 -4.46
CA ALA A 85 0.00 -23.75 -4.15
C ALA A 85 -0.25 -24.62 -5.38
N GLU A 86 -0.50 -24.02 -6.55
CA GLU A 86 -0.65 -24.74 -7.81
C GLU A 86 0.63 -25.48 -8.22
N MET A 87 1.79 -24.83 -8.07
CA MET A 87 3.10 -25.43 -8.32
C MET A 87 3.36 -26.62 -7.39
N LEU A 88 3.17 -26.44 -6.08
CA LEU A 88 3.34 -27.52 -5.09
C LEU A 88 2.41 -28.70 -5.38
N LYS A 89 1.16 -28.44 -5.74
CA LYS A 89 0.19 -29.49 -6.09
C LYS A 89 0.59 -30.23 -7.36
N GLN A 90 1.25 -29.56 -8.31
CA GLN A 90 1.78 -30.20 -9.52
C GLN A 90 2.97 -31.10 -9.18
N GLU A 91 3.92 -30.61 -8.39
CA GLU A 91 5.07 -31.39 -7.92
C GLU A 91 4.62 -32.63 -7.11
N GLU A 92 3.64 -32.48 -6.23
CA GLU A 92 3.07 -33.59 -5.46
C GLU A 92 2.50 -34.68 -6.37
N ARG A 93 1.74 -34.29 -7.42
CA ARG A 93 1.21 -35.25 -8.41
C ARG A 93 2.31 -35.98 -9.16
N GLU A 94 3.38 -35.30 -9.51
CA GLU A 94 4.52 -35.89 -10.22
C GLU A 94 5.24 -36.92 -9.35
N ILE A 95 5.50 -36.59 -8.09
CA ILE A 95 6.11 -37.50 -7.11
C ILE A 95 5.22 -38.73 -6.90
N GLN A 96 3.91 -38.53 -6.69
CA GLN A 96 2.96 -39.62 -6.50
C GLN A 96 2.95 -40.59 -7.68
N GLN A 97 2.90 -40.08 -8.92
CA GLN A 97 2.94 -40.90 -10.13
C GLN A 97 4.26 -41.67 -10.26
N GLN A 98 5.39 -41.05 -9.90
CA GLN A 98 6.68 -41.74 -9.93
C GLN A 98 6.72 -42.87 -8.90
N CYS A 99 6.30 -42.61 -7.65
CA CYS A 99 6.22 -43.62 -6.60
C CYS A 99 5.35 -44.82 -7.03
N GLU A 100 4.19 -44.57 -7.62
CA GLU A 100 3.30 -45.62 -8.14
C GLU A 100 3.97 -46.46 -9.23
N LYS A 101 4.68 -45.82 -10.18
CA LYS A 101 5.45 -46.51 -11.23
C LYS A 101 6.57 -47.38 -10.63
N TYR A 102 7.33 -46.86 -9.66
CA TYR A 102 8.36 -47.62 -8.96
C TYR A 102 7.77 -48.83 -8.22
N HIS A 103 6.66 -48.65 -7.49
CA HIS A 103 5.96 -49.75 -6.81
C HIS A 103 5.47 -50.82 -7.79
N HIS A 104 4.87 -50.42 -8.92
CA HIS A 104 4.42 -51.37 -9.94
C HIS A 104 5.59 -52.16 -10.55
N GLN A 105 6.72 -51.50 -10.83
CA GLN A 105 7.92 -52.17 -11.36
C GLN A 105 8.54 -53.16 -10.36
N LEU A 106 8.64 -52.80 -9.07
CA LEU A 106 9.14 -53.71 -8.03
C LEU A 106 8.21 -54.91 -7.83
N GLY A 107 6.90 -54.70 -7.83
CA GLY A 107 5.91 -55.79 -7.78
C GLY A 107 6.06 -56.77 -8.93
N ARG A 108 6.22 -56.27 -10.18
CA ARG A 108 6.43 -57.13 -11.36
C ARG A 108 7.75 -57.91 -11.30
N ARG A 109 8.83 -57.31 -10.78
CA ARG A 109 10.15 -57.95 -10.69
C ARG A 109 10.17 -59.11 -9.69
N ASN A 110 9.49 -58.95 -8.55
CA ASN A 110 9.41 -59.99 -7.52
C ASN A 110 8.53 -61.18 -7.95
N SER A 111 7.54 -60.97 -8.82
CA SER A 111 6.73 -62.06 -9.40
C SER A 111 7.46 -62.90 -10.45
N ALA A 112 8.51 -62.37 -11.09
CA ALA A 112 9.27 -63.07 -12.14
C ALA A 112 10.38 -64.01 -11.61
N VAL A 113 10.69 -63.96 -10.30
CA VAL A 113 11.77 -64.75 -9.66
C VAL A 113 11.24 -66.04 -8.98
N GLY A 114 9.94 -66.35 -9.12
CA GLY A 114 9.29 -67.46 -8.41
C GLY A 114 9.29 -68.84 -9.09
N THR A 115 9.89 -69.03 -10.27
CA THR A 115 9.83 -70.32 -11.00
C THR A 115 11.21 -70.79 -11.43
N ASN A 116 11.89 -71.57 -10.59
CA ASN A 116 12.93 -72.49 -11.05
C ASN A 116 12.55 -73.90 -10.58
N PRO A 117 12.19 -74.82 -11.48
CA PRO A 117 12.01 -76.22 -11.11
C PRO A 117 13.39 -76.84 -10.83
N HIS A 118 13.52 -77.45 -9.66
CA HIS A 118 14.70 -78.20 -9.26
C HIS A 118 14.86 -79.42 -10.19
N PRO A 119 16.00 -79.60 -10.89
CA PRO A 119 16.20 -80.79 -11.70
C PRO A 119 16.51 -81.99 -10.80
N MET A 120 15.84 -83.12 -11.08
CA MET A 120 16.06 -84.44 -10.49
C MET A 120 17.18 -85.18 -11.23
#